data_AF-A0A535V900-F1
#
_entry.id   AF-A0A535V900-F1
#
_cell.length_a   1.000
_cell.length_b   1.000
_cell.length_c   1.000
_cell.angle_alpha   90.00
_cell.angle_beta   90.00
_cell.angle_gamma   90.00
#
_symmetry.space_group_name_H-M   'P 1'
#
loop_
_entity.id
_entity.type
_entity.pdbx_description
1 polymer ?
#
loop_
_entity_poly.entity_id
_entity_poly.type
_entity_poly.pdbx_seq_one_letter_code
_entity_poly.pdbx_strand_id
1 'polypeptide(L)'
;MSLLPYITGRQKDSPLMKKPLPEQVPPQATTSREHEQILLPEAREVVSGIWKFTLPIPFPLKTVNMYALVGHDGWALVDTGMGMHDARVALAAGLHKVGLSINKLQAIVLSHDHPDHIGL
;
A
#
# COMPACT_ATOMS: atom_id res chain seq x y z
N MET A 1 18.80 -86.24 32.35
CA MET A 1 17.55 -86.71 31.71
C MET A 1 16.76 -85.50 31.26
N SER A 2 16.39 -85.44 29.97
CA SER A 2 15.33 -84.57 29.39
C SER A 2 15.64 -83.05 29.32
N LEU A 3 15.43 -82.26 28.26
CA LEU A 3 14.98 -82.38 26.86
C LEU A 3 15.41 -81.08 26.14
N LEU A 4 15.54 -81.15 24.81
CA LEU A 4 16.01 -80.13 23.83
C LEU A 4 15.08 -78.88 23.69
N PRO A 5 15.48 -77.85 22.90
CA PRO A 5 15.24 -76.41 23.13
C PRO A 5 14.16 -75.82 22.23
N TYR A 6 13.82 -74.54 22.45
CA TYR A 6 13.05 -73.78 21.47
C TYR A 6 13.42 -72.29 21.42
N ILE A 7 13.61 -71.84 20.18
CA ILE A 7 13.44 -70.49 19.61
C ILE A 7 14.61 -69.50 19.71
N THR A 8 15.33 -69.46 18.59
CA THR A 8 16.11 -68.36 18.03
C THR A 8 15.28 -67.08 17.83
N GLY A 9 15.72 -65.98 18.45
CA GLY A 9 15.17 -64.64 18.24
C GLY A 9 16.24 -63.67 17.77
N ARG A 10 16.29 -63.44 16.45
CA ARG A 10 17.20 -62.56 15.71
C ARG A 10 16.90 -61.08 16.05
N GLN A 11 17.92 -60.30 16.40
CA GLN A 11 17.85 -58.83 16.49
C GLN A 11 17.38 -58.25 15.14
N LYS A 12 16.31 -57.43 15.17
CA LYS A 12 15.94 -56.49 14.11
C LYS A 12 15.32 -55.25 14.74
N ASP A 13 16.13 -54.20 14.75
CA ASP A 13 15.81 -52.82 14.40
C ASP A 13 14.52 -52.18 14.95
N SER A 14 14.73 -51.16 15.79
CA SER A 14 13.74 -50.19 16.26
C SER A 14 12.81 -49.68 15.16
N PRO A 15 11.48 -49.74 15.35
CA PRO A 15 10.57 -49.02 14.48
C PRO A 15 10.55 -47.52 14.83
N LEU A 16 10.94 -46.72 13.85
CA LEU A 16 10.86 -45.27 13.76
C LEU A 16 9.52 -44.73 14.32
N MET A 17 9.60 -43.79 15.27
CA MET A 17 8.49 -42.92 15.66
C MET A 17 7.93 -42.24 14.41
N LYS A 18 6.68 -42.54 14.05
CA LYS A 18 5.95 -41.83 13.00
C LYS A 18 5.67 -40.41 13.52
N LYS A 19 6.28 -39.41 12.89
CA LYS A 19 5.93 -37.99 13.08
C LYS A 19 4.45 -37.81 12.73
N PRO A 20 3.62 -37.17 13.56
CA PRO A 20 2.21 -36.96 13.24
C PRO A 20 2.10 -36.10 11.97
N LEU A 21 1.15 -36.44 11.10
CA LEU A 21 0.82 -35.62 9.94
C LEU A 21 0.41 -34.23 10.42
N PRO A 22 0.75 -33.15 9.68
CA PRO A 22 0.38 -31.81 10.08
C PRO A 22 -1.14 -31.70 10.15
N GLU A 23 -1.62 -31.29 11.31
CA GLU A 23 -3.02 -30.94 11.54
C GLU A 23 -3.43 -29.90 10.51
N GLN A 24 -4.45 -30.23 9.71
CA GLN A 24 -4.98 -29.31 8.70
C GLN A 24 -5.72 -28.20 9.44
N VAL A 25 -5.03 -27.07 9.62
CA VAL A 25 -5.62 -25.84 10.12
C VAL A 25 -6.80 -25.48 9.20
N PRO A 26 -8.04 -25.33 9.70
CA PRO A 26 -9.15 -24.89 8.87
C PRO A 26 -8.77 -23.55 8.21
N PRO A 27 -9.23 -23.27 6.98
CA PRO A 27 -8.85 -22.05 6.29
C PRO A 27 -9.17 -20.86 7.19
N GLN A 28 -8.12 -20.24 7.73
CA GLN A 28 -8.26 -18.98 8.42
C GLN A 28 -8.82 -18.02 7.39
N ALA A 29 -10.00 -17.47 7.65
CA ALA A 29 -10.51 -16.36 6.88
C ALA A 29 -9.43 -15.27 6.92
N THR A 30 -8.70 -15.11 5.82
CA THR A 30 -7.64 -14.11 5.70
C THR A 30 -8.31 -12.75 5.68
N THR A 31 -8.45 -12.18 6.86
CA THR A 31 -8.77 -10.77 7.08
C THR A 31 -7.56 -9.94 6.67
N SER A 32 -7.43 -9.74 5.37
CA SER A 32 -6.52 -8.77 4.79
C SER A 32 -7.11 -8.41 3.44
N ARG A 33 -8.03 -7.43 3.44
CA ARG A 33 -8.19 -6.56 2.27
C ARG A 33 -6.83 -5.89 2.12
N GLU A 34 -5.95 -6.55 1.39
CA GLU A 34 -4.69 -5.99 0.97
C GLU A 34 -5.02 -4.62 0.39
N HIS A 35 -4.42 -3.58 0.96
CA HIS A 35 -4.29 -2.31 0.27
C HIS A 35 -3.56 -2.63 -1.01
N GLU A 36 -4.31 -2.96 -2.06
CA GLU A 36 -3.82 -2.92 -3.42
C GLU A 36 -3.26 -1.50 -3.55
N GLN A 37 -1.94 -1.40 -3.46
CA GLN A 37 -1.24 -0.13 -3.55
C GLN A 37 -1.54 0.35 -4.94
N ILE A 38 -2.51 1.25 -5.02
CA ILE A 38 -2.89 1.92 -6.24
C ILE A 38 -1.63 2.71 -6.66
N LEU A 39 -0.81 2.10 -7.52
CA LEU A 39 0.35 2.68 -8.18
C LEU A 39 -0.15 3.66 -9.25
N LEU A 40 -0.88 4.70 -8.82
CA LEU A 40 -1.19 5.81 -9.69
C LEU A 40 0.01 6.75 -9.72
N PRO A 41 0.37 7.31 -10.89
CA PRO A 41 1.46 8.26 -10.97
C PRO A 41 1.11 9.47 -10.10
N GLU A 42 2.03 9.81 -9.18
CA GLU A 42 1.90 10.91 -8.22
C GLU A 42 1.56 12.24 -8.91
N ALA A 43 2.05 12.45 -10.13
CA ALA A 43 1.72 13.57 -11.01
C ALA A 43 1.70 13.19 -12.51
N ARG A 44 0.74 13.76 -13.26
CA ARG A 44 0.59 13.60 -14.72
C ARG A 44 0.15 14.93 -15.36
N GLU A 45 0.80 15.33 -16.45
CA GLU A 45 0.33 16.46 -17.26
C GLU A 45 -0.94 16.07 -18.03
N VAL A 46 -2.00 16.88 -17.91
CA VAL A 46 -3.30 16.64 -18.54
C VAL A 46 -3.37 17.40 -19.87
N VAL A 47 -2.90 18.63 -19.85
CA VAL A 47 -2.68 19.53 -20.98
C VAL A 47 -1.52 20.44 -20.60
N SER A 48 -0.88 21.08 -21.58
CA SER A 48 0.26 21.98 -21.34
C SER A 48 -0.01 22.93 -20.17
N GLY A 49 0.84 22.85 -19.14
CA GLY A 49 0.77 23.70 -17.96
C GLY A 49 -0.29 23.31 -16.92
N ILE A 50 -1.06 22.23 -17.13
CA ILE A 50 -2.03 21.71 -16.15
C ILE A 50 -1.63 20.30 -15.74
N TRP A 51 -1.29 20.15 -14.47
CA TRP A 51 -0.84 18.89 -13.87
C TRP A 51 -1.86 18.36 -12.89
N LYS A 52 -2.17 17.07 -12.97
CA LYS A 52 -3.01 16.36 -12.00
C LYS A 52 -2.12 15.60 -11.02
N PHE A 53 -2.31 15.85 -9.74
CA PHE A 53 -1.77 15.03 -8.65
C PHE A 53 -2.84 14.08 -8.15
N THR A 54 -2.46 12.86 -7.80
CA THR A 54 -3.38 11.86 -7.23
C THR A 54 -2.88 11.50 -5.84
N LEU A 55 -3.59 11.93 -4.80
CA LEU A 55 -3.20 11.71 -3.41
C LEU A 55 -4.08 10.66 -2.72
N PRO A 56 -3.53 9.84 -1.81
CA PRO A 56 -4.31 8.87 -1.05
C PRO A 56 -5.26 9.54 -0.03
N ILE A 57 -6.42 8.94 0.18
CA ILE A 57 -7.41 9.31 1.21
C ILE A 57 -7.94 8.05 1.93
N PRO A 58 -8.31 8.13 3.22
CA PRO A 58 -8.72 6.98 4.03
C PRO A 58 -10.21 6.65 3.86
N PHE A 59 -10.74 6.85 2.66
CA PHE A 59 -12.15 6.68 2.32
C PHE A 59 -12.34 5.63 1.22
N PRO A 60 -13.57 5.15 0.97
CA PRO A 60 -13.81 4.16 -0.09
C PRO A 60 -13.32 4.57 -1.48
N LEU A 61 -13.27 5.87 -1.77
CA LEU A 61 -12.73 6.43 -3.02
C LEU A 61 -11.22 6.22 -3.19
N LYS A 62 -10.48 5.99 -2.08
CA LYS A 62 -9.02 5.74 -2.01
C LYS A 62 -8.12 6.88 -2.44
N THR A 63 -8.53 7.71 -3.38
CA THR A 63 -7.74 8.86 -3.86
C THR A 63 -8.59 10.11 -4.07
N VAL A 64 -7.92 11.26 -3.99
CA VAL A 64 -8.42 12.58 -4.40
C VAL A 64 -7.51 13.16 -5.47
N ASN A 65 -8.07 13.98 -6.37
CA ASN A 65 -7.29 14.69 -7.38
C ASN A 65 -7.03 16.12 -6.92
N MET A 66 -5.81 16.60 -7.14
CA MET A 66 -5.46 18.01 -7.06
C MET A 66 -4.90 18.46 -8.40
N TYR A 67 -4.93 19.76 -8.69
CA TYR A 67 -4.41 20.29 -9.94
C TYR A 67 -3.46 21.46 -9.73
N ALA A 68 -2.30 21.43 -10.39
CA ALA A 68 -1.46 22.63 -10.54
C ALA A 68 -1.69 23.27 -11.90
N LEU A 69 -1.91 24.58 -11.88
CA LEU A 69 -2.02 25.44 -13.07
C LEU A 69 -0.75 26.30 -13.12
N VAL A 70 0.15 25.97 -14.04
CA VAL A 70 1.45 26.62 -14.21
C VAL A 70 1.31 27.84 -15.10
N GLY A 71 1.65 29.01 -14.57
CA GLY A 71 1.73 30.28 -15.29
C GLY A 71 3.17 30.74 -15.47
N HIS A 72 3.32 32.00 -15.90
CA HIS A 72 4.64 32.59 -16.18
C HIS A 72 5.47 32.83 -14.90
N ASP A 73 4.86 33.43 -13.87
CA ASP A 73 5.59 33.88 -12.66
C ASP A 73 5.46 32.93 -11.47
N GLY A 74 4.66 31.88 -11.61
CA GLY A 74 4.34 30.93 -10.56
C GLY A 74 3.21 30.01 -10.97
N TRP A 75 2.54 29.41 -9.98
CA TRP A 75 1.47 28.45 -10.23
C TRP A 75 0.37 28.56 -9.18
N ALA A 76 -0.81 28.07 -9.53
CA ALA A 76 -1.94 27.96 -8.61
C ALA A 76 -2.27 26.48 -8.37
N LEU A 77 -2.74 26.16 -7.17
CA LEU A 77 -3.16 24.83 -6.78
C LEU A 77 -4.69 24.79 -6.62
N VAL A 78 -5.33 23.77 -7.17
CA VAL A 78 -6.74 23.46 -6.92
C VAL A 78 -6.80 22.25 -5.99
N ASP A 79 -7.43 22.45 -4.84
CA ASP A 79 -7.50 21.54 -3.69
C ASP A 79 -6.14 21.17 -3.08
N THR A 80 -6.12 20.73 -1.83
CA THR A 80 -4.86 20.49 -1.08
C THR A 80 -4.62 19.04 -0.70
N GLY A 81 -5.64 18.18 -0.78
CA GLY A 81 -5.58 16.84 -0.22
C GLY A 81 -5.94 16.82 1.26
N MET A 82 -5.78 15.64 1.88
CA MET A 82 -5.97 15.42 3.31
C MET A 82 -4.62 15.43 4.06
N GLY A 83 -4.60 15.95 5.29
CA GLY A 83 -3.41 16.06 6.17
C GLY A 83 -2.78 14.75 6.67
N MET A 84 -2.75 13.70 5.85
CA MET A 84 -2.09 12.43 6.14
C MET A 84 -0.60 12.44 5.77
N HIS A 85 0.19 11.56 6.39
CA HIS A 85 1.62 11.41 6.06
C HIS A 85 1.82 10.99 4.60
N ASP A 86 1.12 9.94 4.15
CA ASP A 86 1.24 9.41 2.80
C ASP A 86 0.82 10.42 1.73
N ALA A 87 -0.19 11.26 2.02
CA ALA A 87 -0.61 12.34 1.14
C ALA A 87 0.46 13.42 1.00
N ARG A 88 1.12 13.82 2.09
CA ARG A 88 2.26 14.75 2.04
C ARG A 88 3.44 14.18 1.26
N VAL A 89 3.76 12.90 1.44
CA VAL A 89 4.84 12.23 0.71
C VAL A 89 4.54 12.20 -0.78
N ALA A 90 3.33 11.77 -1.17
CA ALA A 90 2.90 11.73 -2.56
C ALA A 90 2.87 13.14 -3.21
N LEU A 91 2.43 14.16 -2.47
CA LEU A 91 2.45 15.55 -2.96
C LEU A 91 3.89 16.04 -3.17
N ALA A 92 4.78 15.82 -2.20
CA ALA A 92 6.17 16.25 -2.32
C ALA A 92 6.88 15.57 -3.50
N ALA A 93 6.67 14.27 -3.68
CA ALA A 93 7.25 13.51 -4.79
C ALA A 93 6.66 13.95 -6.15
N GLY A 94 5.35 14.22 -6.20
CA GLY A 94 4.68 14.83 -7.34
C GLY A 94 5.27 16.20 -7.69
N LEU A 95 5.38 17.12 -6.72
CA LEU A 95 5.92 18.47 -6.96
C LEU A 95 7.36 18.41 -7.45
N HIS A 96 8.19 17.54 -6.87
CA HIS A 96 9.55 17.30 -7.33
C HIS A 96 9.60 16.79 -8.77
N LYS A 97 8.74 15.83 -9.13
CA LYS A 97 8.63 15.29 -10.50
C LYS A 97 8.26 16.36 -11.52
N VAL A 98 7.36 17.29 -11.17
CA VAL A 98 6.94 18.38 -12.05
C VAL A 98 7.95 19.53 -12.07
N GLY A 99 8.83 19.62 -11.08
CA GLY A 99 9.75 20.76 -10.91
C GLY A 99 9.07 22.00 -10.33
N LEU A 100 7.96 21.83 -9.60
CA LEU A 100 7.25 22.94 -8.95
C LEU A 100 7.79 23.16 -7.55
N SER A 101 8.17 24.40 -7.26
CA SER A 101 8.53 24.83 -5.91
C SER A 101 7.33 25.50 -5.22
N ILE A 102 7.10 25.16 -3.95
CA ILE A 102 6.10 25.83 -3.10
C ILE A 102 6.39 27.35 -3.00
N ASN A 103 7.65 27.78 -3.09
CA ASN A 103 8.01 29.21 -3.06
C ASN A 103 7.45 30.02 -4.24
N LYS A 104 6.95 29.34 -5.28
CA LYS A 104 6.33 29.94 -6.46
C LYS A 104 4.80 29.76 -6.49
N LEU A 105 4.22 29.12 -5.48
CA LEU A 105 2.76 28.98 -5.34
C LEU A 105 2.14 30.36 -5.07
N GLN A 106 1.24 30.78 -5.96
CA GLN A 106 0.61 32.11 -5.92
C GLN A 106 -0.80 32.07 -5.33
N ALA A 107 -1.50 30.94 -5.49
CA ALA A 107 -2.89 30.81 -5.07
C ALA A 107 -3.24 29.36 -4.76
N ILE A 108 -4.18 29.18 -3.83
CA ILE A 108 -4.89 27.93 -3.58
C ILE A 108 -6.37 28.19 -3.80
N VAL A 109 -7.01 27.37 -4.63
CA VAL A 109 -8.45 27.38 -4.90
C VAL A 109 -9.04 26.11 -4.31
N LEU A 110 -9.91 26.25 -3.32
CA LEU A 110 -10.62 25.13 -2.71
C LEU A 110 -11.96 24.96 -3.43
N SER A 111 -12.21 23.78 -3.96
CA SER A 111 -13.45 23.50 -4.69
C SER A 111 -14.68 23.47 -3.78
N HIS A 112 -14.55 22.88 -2.58
CA HIS A 112 -15.58 22.77 -1.56
C HIS A 112 -14.95 22.36 -0.21
N ASP A 113 -15.75 22.19 0.84
CA ASP A 113 -15.32 22.07 2.25
C ASP A 113 -15.12 20.62 2.76
N HIS A 114 -15.00 19.62 1.86
CA HIS A 114 -14.68 18.27 2.31
C HIS A 114 -13.19 18.13 2.74
N PRO A 115 -12.89 17.32 3.77
CA PRO A 115 -11.55 17.23 4.36
C PRO A 115 -10.43 16.80 3.41
N ASP A 116 -10.76 16.08 2.34
CA ASP A 116 -9.83 15.67 1.29
C ASP A 116 -9.49 16.78 0.29
N HIS A 117 -10.15 17.94 0.37
CA HIS A 117 -9.89 19.09 -0.49
C HIS A 117 -9.25 20.27 0.26
N ILE A 118 -9.42 20.35 1.58
CA ILE A 118 -9.00 21.50 2.42
C ILE A 118 -7.99 21.14 3.53
N GLY A 119 -7.53 19.89 3.57
CA GLY A 119 -6.97 19.30 4.78
C GLY A 119 -5.44 19.37 4.94
N LEU A 120 -4.69 19.94 4.01
CA LEU A 120 -3.22 19.90 3.96
C LEU A 120 -2.64 21.30 3.78
#